data_AF-A0A1E7W4V3-F1
#
_entry.id   AF-A0A1E7W4V3-F1
#
_cell.length_a   1.000
_cell.length_b   1.000
_cell.length_c   1.000
_cell.angle_alpha   90.00
_cell.angle_beta   90.00
_cell.angle_gamma   90.00
#
_symmetry.space_group_name_H-M   'P 1'
#
loop_
_entity.id
_entity.type
_entity.pdbx_description
1 polymer ?
#
loop_
_entity_poly.entity_id
_entity_poly.type
_entity_poly.pdbx_seq_one_letter_code
_entity_poly.pdbx_strand_id
1 'polypeptide(L)'
;MPEAPSKKSSTIQLSRLDRHKRDGVTPKYPPIDAGAHLITYLFEIGPGQPGSMGEVPLSHGELRAWQDNMGFDLEPWESQLLRRLSGEYLSQLHKATDSNCKPPFGGLYRAPNLSKKIDDALD
;
A
#
# COMPACT_ATOMS: atom_id res chain seq x y z
N MET A 1 -41.16 30.31 -10.00
CA MET A 1 -39.71 30.17 -10.24
C MET A 1 -39.32 28.75 -9.84
N PRO A 2 -38.69 27.92 -10.68
CA PRO A 2 -38.24 26.61 -10.26
C PRO A 2 -37.00 26.72 -9.36
N GLU A 3 -36.98 25.97 -8.25
CA GLU A 3 -35.87 25.93 -7.30
C GLU A 3 -34.59 25.40 -7.94
N ALA A 4 -33.46 26.03 -7.62
CA ALA A 4 -32.14 25.63 -8.10
C ALA A 4 -31.69 24.30 -7.45
N PRO A 5 -30.98 23.43 -8.18
CA PRO A 5 -30.54 22.14 -7.64
C PRO A 5 -29.54 22.33 -6.50
N SER A 6 -29.85 21.71 -5.35
CA SER A 6 -29.00 21.64 -4.16
C SER A 6 -27.62 21.06 -4.50
N LYS A 7 -26.56 21.85 -4.28
CA LYS A 7 -25.16 21.42 -4.42
C LYS A 7 -24.86 20.36 -3.37
N LYS A 8 -24.78 19.08 -3.78
CA LYS A 8 -24.26 18.00 -2.94
C LYS A 8 -22.84 18.37 -2.53
N SER A 9 -22.62 18.58 -1.23
CA SER A 9 -21.29 18.79 -0.68
C SER A 9 -20.47 17.53 -0.94
N SER A 10 -19.47 17.62 -1.82
CA SER A 10 -18.55 16.51 -2.08
C SER A 10 -17.67 16.35 -0.85
N THR A 11 -18.13 15.57 0.13
CA THR A 11 -17.33 15.16 1.28
C THR A 11 -16.06 14.49 0.75
N ILE A 12 -14.90 15.09 0.98
CA ILE A 12 -13.61 14.56 0.56
C ILE A 12 -13.46 13.17 1.20
N GLN A 13 -13.48 12.13 0.37
CA GLN A 13 -13.29 10.76 0.82
C GLN A 13 -11.80 10.56 1.14
N LEU A 14 -11.45 10.63 2.43
CA LEU A 14 -10.10 10.38 2.92
C LEU A 14 -9.65 8.96 2.56
N SER A 15 -8.42 8.82 2.06
CA SER A 15 -7.84 7.50 1.80
C SER A 15 -7.75 6.69 3.11
N ARG A 16 -7.62 5.37 3.00
CA ARG A 16 -7.41 4.52 4.18
C ARG A 16 -6.19 4.97 4.98
N LEU A 17 -5.08 5.32 4.31
CA LEU A 17 -3.86 5.78 4.96
C LEU A 17 -4.06 7.13 5.67
N ASP A 18 -4.80 8.06 5.07
CA ASP A 18 -5.06 9.37 5.68
C ASP A 18 -5.93 9.24 6.93
N ARG A 19 -6.88 8.29 6.94
CA ARG A 19 -7.66 7.96 8.14
C ARG A 19 -6.77 7.45 9.27
N HIS A 20 -5.84 6.54 8.96
CA HIS A 20 -4.86 6.04 9.92
C HIS A 20 -4.00 7.16 10.50
N LYS A 21 -3.48 8.07 9.66
CA LYS A 21 -2.70 9.23 10.11
C LYS A 21 -3.50 10.20 10.98
N ARG A 22 -4.72 10.56 10.55
CA ARG A 22 -5.60 11.48 11.29
C ARG A 22 -5.94 10.97 12.68
N ASP A 23 -6.22 9.68 12.78
CA ASP A 23 -6.68 9.06 14.03
C ASP A 23 -5.49 8.48 14.85
N GLY A 24 -4.25 8.68 14.41
CA GLY A 24 -3.04 8.24 15.11
C GLY A 24 -2.87 6.72 15.19
N VAL A 25 -3.52 5.97 14.30
CA VAL A 25 -3.55 4.51 14.31
C VAL A 25 -2.52 3.95 13.33
N THR A 26 -1.53 3.22 13.84
CA THR A 26 -0.59 2.49 12.98
C THR A 26 -1.28 1.31 12.28
N PRO A 27 -1.10 1.12 10.96
CA PRO A 27 -1.58 -0.07 10.26
C PRO A 27 -1.01 -1.36 10.87
N LYS A 28 -1.80 -2.43 10.83
CA LYS A 28 -1.31 -3.76 11.23
C LYS A 28 -0.52 -4.38 10.08
N TYR A 29 0.64 -4.94 10.40
CA TYR A 29 1.50 -5.67 9.46
C TYR A 29 1.54 -7.15 9.85
N PRO A 30 1.70 -8.07 8.87
CA PRO A 30 1.92 -9.47 9.17
C PRO A 30 3.22 -9.64 9.99
N PRO A 31 3.27 -10.60 10.93
CA PRO A 31 4.54 -10.97 11.56
C PRO A 31 5.51 -11.47 10.47
N ILE A 32 6.78 -11.09 10.61
CA ILE A 32 7.84 -11.50 9.69
C ILE A 32 8.83 -12.35 10.50
N ASP A 33 8.81 -13.65 10.25
CA ASP A 33 9.67 -14.60 10.96
C ASP A 33 11.06 -14.72 10.33
N ALA A 34 11.16 -14.49 9.02
CA ALA A 34 12.39 -14.55 8.24
C ALA A 34 12.32 -13.67 6.98
N GLY A 35 13.48 -13.34 6.41
CA GLY A 35 13.56 -12.66 5.11
C GLY A 35 13.21 -11.17 5.13
N ALA A 36 13.24 -10.53 6.30
CA ALA A 36 12.96 -9.09 6.42
C ALA A 36 13.89 -8.22 5.55
N HIS A 37 15.14 -8.66 5.35
CA HIS A 37 16.12 -7.98 4.50
C HIS A 37 15.67 -7.87 3.04
N LEU A 38 14.91 -8.85 2.53
CA LEU A 38 14.37 -8.81 1.16
C LEU A 38 13.31 -7.71 0.98
N ILE A 39 12.56 -7.40 2.04
CA ILE A 39 11.62 -6.27 2.02
C ILE A 39 12.41 -4.96 1.98
N THR A 40 13.48 -4.85 2.77
CA THR A 40 14.39 -3.70 2.72
C THR A 40 14.97 -3.53 1.32
N TYR A 41 15.52 -4.60 0.72
CA TYR A 41 16.07 -4.57 -0.64
C TYR A 41 15.01 -4.14 -1.67
N LEU A 42 13.78 -4.66 -1.57
CA LEU A 42 12.70 -4.26 -2.48
C LEU A 42 12.43 -2.76 -2.45
N PHE A 43 12.42 -2.14 -1.26
CA PHE A 43 12.18 -0.69 -1.13
C PHE A 43 13.43 0.15 -1.42
N GLU A 44 14.62 -0.42 -1.29
CA GLU A 44 15.88 0.22 -1.67
C GLU A 44 16.06 0.28 -3.19
N ILE A 45 15.77 -0.82 -3.90
CA ILE A 45 15.75 -0.88 -5.36
C ILE A 45 14.59 -0.04 -5.91
N GLY A 46 13.44 -0.10 -5.23
CA GLY A 46 12.16 0.39 -5.70
C GLY A 46 11.24 -0.80 -6.04
N PRO A 47 10.00 -0.84 -5.51
CA PRO A 47 9.12 -2.01 -5.66
C PRO A 47 8.57 -2.20 -7.08
N GLY A 48 8.81 -1.26 -7.99
CA GLY A 48 8.45 -1.31 -9.41
C GLY A 48 9.37 -0.39 -10.22
N GLN A 49 9.35 -0.55 -11.53
CA GLN A 49 10.12 0.26 -12.47
C GLN A 49 9.18 0.96 -13.47
N PRO A 50 9.57 2.11 -14.05
CA PRO A 50 8.77 2.78 -15.05
C PRO A 50 8.66 1.93 -16.33
N GLY A 51 7.43 1.68 -16.78
CA GLY A 51 7.13 1.04 -18.07
C GLY A 51 6.33 1.96 -18.99
N SER A 52 6.07 1.50 -20.21
CA SER A 52 5.39 2.31 -21.25
C SER A 52 3.95 2.72 -20.89
N MET A 53 3.25 1.93 -20.09
CA MET A 53 1.82 2.12 -19.74
C MET A 53 1.61 2.17 -18.22
N GLY A 54 2.65 2.54 -17.46
CA GLY A 54 2.64 2.54 -16.00
C GLY A 54 3.78 1.73 -15.42
N GLU A 55 3.77 1.56 -14.09
CA GLU A 55 4.79 0.80 -13.38
C GLU A 55 4.70 -0.69 -13.72
N VAL A 56 5.87 -1.32 -13.92
CA VAL A 56 6.00 -2.75 -14.17
C VAL A 56 6.89 -3.40 -13.12
N PRO A 57 6.78 -4.71 -12.88
CA PRO A 57 7.59 -5.39 -11.88
C PRO A 57 9.08 -5.33 -12.20
N LEU A 58 9.92 -5.55 -11.19
CA LEU A 58 11.37 -5.62 -11.35
C LEU A 58 11.79 -6.70 -12.36
N SER A 59 12.75 -6.31 -13.22
CA SER A 59 13.34 -7.19 -14.24
C SER A 59 14.59 -7.86 -13.68
N HIS A 60 15.01 -8.97 -14.28
CA HIS A 60 16.31 -9.57 -13.93
C HIS A 60 17.49 -8.65 -14.28
N GLY A 61 17.35 -7.80 -15.29
CA GLY A 61 18.37 -6.82 -15.65
C GLY A 61 18.58 -5.78 -14.55
N GLU A 62 17.48 -5.27 -13.99
CA GLU A 62 17.53 -4.30 -12.89
C GLU A 62 18.15 -4.91 -11.63
N LEU A 63 17.74 -6.13 -11.27
CA LEU A 63 18.32 -6.84 -10.13
C LEU A 63 19.81 -7.11 -10.33
N ARG A 64 20.26 -7.40 -11.56
CA ARG A 64 21.69 -7.55 -11.86
C ARG A 64 22.44 -6.24 -11.69
N ALA A 65 21.93 -5.14 -12.27
CA ALA A 65 22.56 -3.83 -12.14
C ALA A 65 22.65 -3.39 -10.66
N TRP A 66 21.62 -3.68 -9.86
CA TRP A 66 21.63 -3.39 -8.44
C TRP A 66 22.67 -4.24 -7.67
N GLN A 67 22.77 -5.55 -7.93
CA GLN A 67 23.82 -6.41 -7.36
C GLN A 67 25.22 -5.89 -7.71
N ASP A 68 25.45 -5.51 -8.97
CA ASP A 68 26.73 -4.95 -9.43
C ASP A 68 27.08 -3.65 -8.69
N ASN A 69 26.10 -2.78 -8.43
CA ASN A 69 26.29 -1.53 -7.69
C ASN A 69 26.59 -1.76 -6.20
N MET A 70 25.96 -2.76 -5.58
CA MET A 70 26.10 -3.06 -4.15
C MET A 70 27.30 -3.96 -3.83
N GLY A 71 27.86 -4.65 -4.85
CA GLY A 71 29.02 -5.51 -4.69
C GLY A 71 28.73 -6.86 -4.04
N PHE A 72 27.52 -7.40 -4.21
CA PHE A 72 27.17 -8.74 -3.74
C PHE A 72 26.18 -9.45 -4.68
N ASP A 73 26.14 -10.78 -4.56
CA ASP A 73 25.24 -11.63 -5.33
C ASP A 73 24.08 -12.15 -4.46
N LEU A 74 22.87 -12.08 -4.99
CA LEU A 74 21.66 -12.68 -4.44
C LEU A 74 21.63 -14.18 -4.75
N GLU A 75 21.08 -14.97 -3.83
CA GLU A 75 20.78 -16.36 -4.14
C GLU A 75 19.68 -16.48 -5.22
N PRO A 76 19.65 -17.56 -6.01
CA PRO A 76 18.67 -17.72 -7.07
C PRO A 76 17.23 -17.57 -6.61
N TRP A 77 16.89 -18.05 -5.40
CA TRP A 77 15.54 -17.92 -4.85
C TRP A 77 15.24 -16.49 -4.37
N GLU A 78 16.22 -15.74 -3.88
CA GLU A 78 16.05 -14.34 -3.45
C GLU A 78 15.70 -13.47 -4.64
N SER A 79 16.44 -13.61 -5.75
CA SER A 79 16.14 -12.88 -6.98
C SER A 79 14.74 -13.19 -7.53
N GLN A 80 14.31 -14.45 -7.47
CA GLN A 80 12.95 -14.85 -7.86
C GLN A 80 11.89 -14.28 -6.92
N LEU A 81 12.16 -14.30 -5.61
CA LEU A 81 11.25 -13.78 -4.61
C LEU A 81 11.11 -12.26 -4.71
N LEU A 82 12.19 -11.51 -4.90
CA LEU A 82 12.13 -10.06 -5.10
C LEU A 82 11.27 -9.67 -6.30
N ARG A 83 11.41 -10.37 -7.43
CA ARG A 83 10.55 -10.15 -8.61
C ARG A 83 9.08 -10.44 -8.32
N ARG A 84 8.81 -11.53 -7.59
CA ARG A 84 7.45 -11.88 -7.18
C ARG A 84 6.86 -10.83 -6.24
N LEU A 85 7.61 -10.39 -5.24
CA LEU A 85 7.20 -9.35 -4.30
C LEU A 85 6.89 -8.04 -5.01
N SER A 86 7.73 -7.64 -5.97
CA SER A 86 7.48 -6.48 -6.83
C SER A 86 6.15 -6.60 -7.58
N GLY A 87 5.87 -7.75 -8.19
CA GLY A 87 4.60 -7.99 -8.89
C GLY A 87 3.37 -7.96 -7.97
N GLU A 88 3.45 -8.60 -6.81
CA GLU A 88 2.37 -8.59 -5.81
C GLU A 88 2.14 -7.19 -5.25
N TYR A 89 3.21 -6.43 -5.01
CA TYR A 89 3.13 -5.04 -4.56
C TYR A 89 2.36 -4.19 -5.57
N LEU A 90 2.72 -4.23 -6.85
CA LEU A 90 2.04 -3.47 -7.91
C LEU A 90 0.58 -3.92 -8.09
N SER A 91 0.32 -5.23 -8.02
CA SER A 91 -1.05 -5.76 -8.05
C SER A 91 -1.90 -5.18 -6.92
N GLN A 92 -1.36 -5.17 -5.70
CA GLN A 92 -2.06 -4.66 -4.53
C GLN A 92 -2.19 -3.13 -4.56
N LEU A 93 -1.18 -2.42 -5.07
CA LEU A 93 -1.20 -0.97 -5.28
C LEU A 93 -2.36 -0.59 -6.21
N HIS A 94 -2.50 -1.28 -7.34
CA HIS A 94 -3.60 -1.06 -8.28
C HIS A 94 -4.95 -1.40 -7.66
N LYS A 95 -5.08 -2.56 -6.99
CA LYS A 95 -6.33 -2.94 -6.27
C LYS A 95 -6.72 -1.92 -5.22
N ALA A 96 -5.75 -1.34 -4.50
CA ALA A 96 -5.99 -0.37 -3.43
C ALA A 96 -6.52 0.99 -3.89
N THR A 97 -6.56 1.25 -5.21
CA THR A 97 -7.23 2.43 -5.78
C THR A 97 -8.75 2.37 -5.58
N ASP A 98 -9.33 1.18 -5.48
CA ASP A 98 -10.74 1.01 -5.12
C ASP A 98 -10.93 1.26 -3.62
N SER A 99 -11.84 2.18 -3.30
CA SER A 99 -12.27 2.49 -1.93
C SER A 99 -12.77 1.27 -1.14
N ASN A 100 -13.35 0.27 -1.82
CA ASN A 100 -13.85 -0.97 -1.22
C ASN A 100 -12.78 -2.04 -1.07
N CYS A 101 -11.56 -1.79 -1.55
CA CYS A 101 -10.45 -2.74 -1.43
C CYS A 101 -10.11 -2.97 0.04
N LYS A 102 -10.32 -4.21 0.50
CA LYS A 102 -9.95 -4.63 1.85
C LYS A 102 -8.43 -4.60 2.02
N PRO A 103 -7.90 -4.33 3.24
CA PRO A 103 -6.47 -4.41 3.47
C PRO A 103 -5.98 -5.86 3.26
N PRO A 104 -4.78 -6.06 2.71
CA PRO A 104 -4.24 -7.41 2.46
C PRO A 104 -3.93 -8.17 3.76
N PHE A 105 -3.72 -7.44 4.87
CA PHE A 105 -3.52 -8.02 6.19
C PHE A 105 -4.29 -7.20 7.25
N GLY A 106 -4.79 -7.91 8.27
CA GLY A 106 -5.53 -7.31 9.37
C GLY A 106 -7.01 -7.10 9.08
N GLY A 107 -7.69 -6.41 10.00
CA GLY A 107 -9.12 -6.10 9.89
C GLY A 107 -9.40 -4.80 9.15
N LEU A 108 -10.67 -4.57 8.81
CA LEU A 108 -11.11 -3.28 8.30
C LEU A 108 -10.85 -2.16 9.31
N TYR A 109 -10.56 -0.97 8.81
CA TYR A 109 -10.33 0.21 9.64
C TYR A 109 -11.54 0.48 10.55
N ARG A 110 -11.32 0.49 11.86
CA ARG A 110 -12.32 0.85 12.88
C ARG A 110 -11.84 2.11 13.59
N ALA A 111 -12.60 3.19 13.48
CA ALA A 111 -12.25 4.45 14.15
C ALA A 111 -12.22 4.23 15.67
N PRO A 112 -11.12 4.58 16.36
CA PRO A 112 -10.97 4.33 17.81
C PRO A 112 -12.05 5.01 18.64
N ASN A 113 -12.49 6.19 18.22
CA ASN A 113 -13.46 7.02 18.95
C ASN A 113 -14.88 6.86 18.41
N LEU A 114 -15.18 5.79 17.67
CA LEU A 114 -16.51 5.64 17.04
C LEU A 114 -17.63 5.56 18.09
N SER A 115 -17.43 4.80 19.17
CA SER A 115 -18.42 4.67 20.26
C SER A 115 -18.71 6.02 20.90
N LYS A 116 -17.67 6.76 21.30
CA LYS A 116 -17.83 8.10 21.88
C LYS A 116 -18.58 9.06 20.96
N LYS A 117 -18.28 9.06 19.65
CA LYS A 117 -18.98 9.90 18.67
C LYS A 117 -20.43 9.51 18.46
N ILE A 118 -20.78 8.24 18.67
CA ILE A 118 -22.16 7.78 18.60
C ILE A 118 -22.91 8.26 19.84
N ASP A 119 -22.31 8.11 21.01
CA ASP A 119 -22.87 8.58 22.28
C ASP A 119 -23.07 10.11 22.25
N ASP A 120 -22.03 10.88 21.88
CA ASP A 120 -22.08 12.35 21.73
C ASP A 120 -23.13 12.86 20.70
N ALA A 121 -23.56 12.01 19.75
CA ALA A 121 -24.54 12.36 18.72
C ALA A 121 -25.96 11.91 19.06
N LEU A 122 -26.12 11.06 20.07
CA LEU A 122 -27.40 10.56 20.56
C LEU A 122 -27.88 11.31 21.80
N ASP A 123 -26.99 12.00 22.51
CA ASP A 123 -27.30 13.02 23.53
C ASP A 123 -27.71 14.37 22.90
#